data_AF-A0A4Q3D7N8-F1
#
_entry.id   AF-A0A4Q3D7N8-F1
#
_cell.length_a   1.000
_cell.length_b   1.000
_cell.length_c   1.000
_cell.angle_alpha   90.00
_cell.angle_beta   90.00
_cell.angle_gamma   90.00
#
_symmetry.space_group_name_H-M   'P 1'
#
loop_
_entity.id
_entity.type
_entity.pdbx_description
1 polymer ?
#
loop_
_entity_poly.entity_id
_entity_poly.type
_entity_poly.pdbx_seq_one_letter_code
_entity_poly.pdbx_strand_id
1 'polypeptide(L)' 'FNGLTPGVYAISVIHDANSNAKLDTTMGIPREGFGFSRNPGIGFGPPSFAAVRFTLGTGAETQQVRMRYLL' A
#
# COMPACT_ATOMS: atom_id res chain seq x y z
N PHE A 1 -8.91 -7.73 -8.33
CA PHE A 1 -8.86 -7.13 -9.68
C PHE A 1 -8.98 -8.24 -10.70
N ASN A 2 -9.63 -8.00 -11.84
CA ASN A 2 -9.76 -8.98 -12.93
C ASN A 2 -9.08 -8.45 -14.19
N GLY A 3 -8.50 -9.34 -15.00
CA GLY A 3 -7.96 -8.99 -16.32
C GLY A 3 -6.67 -8.16 -16.32
N LEU A 4 -5.89 -8.20 -15.25
CA LEU A 4 -4.57 -7.57 -15.24
C LEU A 4 -3.59 -8.38 -16.10
N THR A 5 -2.83 -7.70 -16.95
CA THR A 5 -1.73 -8.29 -17.71
C THR A 5 -0.60 -8.74 -16.78
N PRO A 6 0.09 -9.85 -17.04
CA PRO A 6 1.30 -10.20 -16.29
C PRO A 6 2.32 -9.06 -16.31
N GLY A 7 2.97 -8.80 -15.18
CA GLY A 7 3.87 -7.65 -15.05
C GLY A 7 4.32 -7.39 -13.63
N VAL A 8 4.93 -6.23 -13.40
CA VAL A 8 5.42 -5.81 -12.08
C VAL A 8 4.47 -4.77 -11.50
N TYR A 9 3.92 -5.08 -10.34
CA TYR A 9 2.91 -4.26 -9.68
C TYR A 9 3.32 -3.94 -8.25
N ALA A 10 2.72 -2.89 -7.69
CA ALA A 10 2.72 -2.63 -6.26
C ALA A 10 1.31 -2.20 -5.84
N ILE A 11 0.96 -2.46 -4.59
CA ILE A 11 -0.30 -2.05 -3.99
C ILE A 11 0.02 -1.06 -2.88
N SER A 12 -0.69 0.08 -2.86
CA SER A 12 -0.76 0.99 -1.74
C SER A 12 -2.22 1.12 -1.31
N VAL A 13 -2.49 1.03 -0.01
CA VAL A 13 -3.83 1.15 0.57
C VAL A 13 -3.81 2.29 1.58
N ILE A 14 -4.87 3.09 1.58
CA ILE A 14 -5.14 4.18 2.53
C ILE A 14 -6.54 3.93 3.09
N HIS A 15 -6.68 4.04 4.41
CA HIS A 15 -7.96 4.01 5.10
C HIS A 15 -8.37 5.43 5.42
N ASP A 16 -9.46 5.89 4.81
CA ASP A 16 -10.17 7.10 5.20
C ASP A 16 -11.10 6.76 6.37
N ALA A 17 -10.61 6.94 7.59
CA ALA A 17 -11.31 6.53 8.80
C ALA A 17 -12.37 7.55 9.23
N ASN A 18 -12.19 8.83 8.86
CA ASN A 18 -13.13 9.90 9.20
C ASN A 18 -14.13 10.23 8.07
N SER A 19 -14.07 9.51 6.95
CA SER A 19 -14.98 9.63 5.81
C SER A 19 -14.98 11.01 5.13
N ASN A 20 -13.83 11.68 5.11
CA ASN A 20 -13.69 13.02 4.51
C ASN A 20 -13.18 12.99 3.06
N ALA A 21 -12.92 11.80 2.51
CA ALA A 21 -12.37 11.55 1.17
C ALA A 21 -10.99 12.18 0.91
N LYS A 22 -10.23 12.46 1.97
CA LYS A 22 -8.88 13.04 1.91
C LYS A 22 -7.90 12.12 2.61
N LEU A 23 -6.70 12.04 2.06
CA LEU A 23 -5.57 11.49 2.81
C LEU A 23 -5.13 12.54 3.83
N ASP A 24 -5.52 12.36 5.09
CA ASP A 24 -5.08 13.24 6.16
C ASP A 24 -3.61 13.01 6.49
N THR A 25 -2.81 14.07 6.34
CA THR A 25 -1.38 14.03 6.66
C THR A 25 -0.96 15.17 7.57
N THR A 26 0.09 14.96 8.35
CA THR A 26 0.80 16.03 9.07
C THR A 26 2.27 15.93 8.70
N MET A 27 2.83 16.99 8.11
CA MET A 27 4.20 16.97 7.56
C MET A 27 4.45 15.79 6.61
N GLY A 28 3.44 15.39 5.82
CA GLY A 28 3.52 14.25 4.91
C GLY A 28 3.38 12.86 5.57
N ILE A 29 3.20 12.79 6.89
CA ILE A 29 2.95 11.56 7.63
C ILE A 29 1.44 11.29 7.66
N PRO A 30 0.96 10.12 7.18
CA PRO A 30 -0.45 9.75 7.28
C PRO A 30 -0.92 9.73 8.73
N ARG A 31 -2.08 10.34 8.98
CA ARG A 31 -2.76 10.31 10.29
C ARG A 31 -3.70 9.12 10.44
N GLU A 32 -4.00 8.44 9.34
CA GLU A 32 -4.93 7.32 9.27
C GLU A 32 -4.20 6.05 8.80
N GLY A 33 -4.94 4.95 8.68
CA GLY A 33 -4.38 3.65 8.34
C GLY A 33 -3.78 3.64 6.92
N PHE A 34 -2.60 3.07 6.76
CA PHE A 34 -2.01 2.84 5.44
C PHE A 34 -1.32 1.48 5.36
N GLY A 35 -1.06 1.01 4.14
CA GLY A 35 -0.35 -0.25 3.92
C GLY A 35 0.21 -0.36 2.51
N PHE A 36 1.23 -1.21 2.37
CA PHE A 36 1.86 -1.50 1.07
C PHE A 36 1.99 -3.02 0.86
N SER A 37 1.99 -3.44 -0.41
CA SER A 37 2.35 -4.82 -0.77
C SER A 37 3.75 -5.18 -0.25
N ARG A 38 3.96 -6.47 0.00
CA ARG A 38 5.17 -7.04 0.65
C ARG A 38 5.40 -6.60 2.10
N ASN A 39 4.58 -5.71 2.66
CA ASN A 39 4.60 -5.33 4.08
C ASN A 39 6.01 -4.93 4.59
N PRO A 40 6.73 -4.03 3.90
CA PRO A 40 8.08 -3.65 4.32
C PRO A 40 8.08 -3.05 5.73
N GLY A 41 9.26 -3.01 6.34
CA GLY A 41 9.47 -2.17 7.53
C GLY A 41 9.20 -0.70 7.18
N ILE A 42 8.47 0.00 8.05
CA ILE A 42 8.23 1.44 7.90
C ILE A 42 9.34 2.17 8.65
N GLY A 43 10.06 3.02 7.93
CA GLY A 43 11.15 3.83 8.46
C GLY A 43 10.93 5.30 8.14
N PHE A 44 12.00 6.03 7.84
CA PHE A 44 11.90 7.44 7.45
C PHE A 44 11.40 7.54 6.00
N GLY A 45 10.18 8.05 5.85
CA GLY A 45 9.54 8.24 4.55
C GLY A 45 8.86 6.99 3.96
N PRO A 46 8.23 7.12 2.78
CA PRO A 46 7.59 6.01 2.11
C PRO A 46 8.63 4.99 1.60
N PRO A 47 8.27 3.69 1.53
CA PRO A 47 9.15 2.68 0.97
C PRO A 47 9.38 2.92 -0.54
N SER A 48 10.53 2.51 -1.06
CA SER A 48 10.80 2.54 -2.49
C SER A 48 9.89 1.57 -3.25
N PHE A 49 9.62 1.84 -4.53
CA PHE A 49 8.87 0.91 -5.38
C PHE A 49 9.49 -0.51 -5.38
N ALA A 50 10.82 -0.61 -5.40
CA ALA A 50 11.52 -1.89 -5.33
C ALA A 50 11.23 -2.67 -4.04
N ALA A 51 11.00 -1.99 -2.91
CA ALA A 51 10.69 -2.60 -1.64
C ALA A 51 9.26 -3.16 -1.57
N VAL A 52 8.34 -2.63 -2.38
CA VAL A 52 6.91 -3.00 -2.35
C VAL A 52 6.44 -3.75 -3.60
N ARG A 53 7.20 -3.74 -4.69
CA ARG A 53 6.82 -4.39 -5.95
C ARG A 53 6.81 -5.91 -5.86
N PHE A 54 5.90 -6.55 -6.57
CA PHE A 54 5.80 -7.98 -6.80
C PHE A 54 5.54 -8.27 -8.29
N THR A 55 5.87 -9.48 -8.74
CA THR A 55 5.56 -9.94 -10.09
C THR A 55 4.20 -10.61 -10.08
N LEU A 56 3.31 -10.20 -10.98
CA LEU A 56 2.02 -10.83 -11.24
C LEU A 56 2.16 -11.72 -12.48
N GLY A 57 1.87 -13.02 -12.33
CA GLY A 57 1.82 -13.98 -13.42
C GLY A 57 0.48 -13.97 -14.19
N THR A 58 0.22 -15.04 -14.93
CA THR A 58 -1.04 -15.25 -15.66
C THR A 58 -2.16 -15.84 -14.80
N GLY A 59 -1.83 -16.31 -13.58
CA GLY A 59 -2.76 -16.94 -12.66
C GLY A 59 -3.40 -15.97 -11.67
N ALA A 60 -4.41 -16.46 -10.95
CA ALA A 60 -4.95 -15.73 -9.81
C ALA A 60 -3.92 -15.70 -8.67
N GLU A 61 -3.64 -14.51 -8.16
CA GLU A 61 -2.73 -14.30 -7.04
C GLU A 61 -3.42 -13.55 -5.91
N THR A 62 -3.10 -13.93 -4.68
CA THR A 62 -3.57 -13.24 -3.47
C THR A 62 -2.43 -12.43 -2.88
N GLN A 63 -2.64 -11.13 -2.73
CA GLN A 63 -1.70 -10.23 -2.07
C GLN A 63 -2.27 -9.78 -0.73
N GLN A 64 -1.52 -10.02 0.34
CA GLN A 64 -1.88 -9.58 1.69
C GLN A 64 -1.19 -8.26 2.02
N VAL A 65 -1.98 -7.24 2.32
CA VAL A 65 -1.51 -5.92 2.78
C VAL A 65 -1.91 -5.75 4.25
N ARG A 66 -0.93 -5.56 5.12
CA ARG A 66 -1.13 -5.25 6.53
C ARG A 66 -1.30 -3.74 6.67
N MET A 67 -2.45 -3.35 7.17
CA MET A 67 -2.71 -1.97 7.54
C MET A 67 -1.93 -1.63 8.82
N ARG A 68 -1.34 -0.44 8.84
CA ARG A 68 -0.60 0.11 9.97
C ARG A 68 -1.13 1.50 10.28
N TYR A 69 -1.10 1.83 11.57
CA TYR A 69 -1.41 3.14 12.11
C TYR A 69 -0.18 3.60 12.88
N LEU A 70 0.26 4.84 12.65
CA LEU A 70 1.44 5.41 13.32
C LEU A 70 1.09 6.16 14.61
N LEU A 71 -0.21 6.36 14.86
CA LEU A 71 -0.78 7.09 15.99
C LEU A 71 -1.93 6.28 16.58
#